data_AF-A0A5C7MWD7-F1
#
_entry.id   AF-A0A5C7MWD7-F1
#
_cell.length_a   1.000
_cell.length_b   1.000
_cell.length_c   1.000
_cell.angle_alpha   90.00
_cell.angle_beta   90.00
_cell.angle_gamma   90.00
#
_symmetry.space_group_name_H-M   'P 1'
#
loop_
_entity.id
_entity.type
_entity.pdbx_description
1 polymer ?
#
loop_
_entity_poly.entity_id
_entity_poly.type
_entity_poly.pdbx_seq_one_letter_code
_entity_poly.pdbx_strand_id
1 'polypeptide(L)'
;MIRVEPAADVDAILQAGLHWLYQTVQPATAIINPRSACVPVGPRTVLRFVPSGWADRAGIIIEHLDQAATRVSGAELAAPVTLGEVTDLATHLRFLNVAVAETRCTGTAVVATIELAAAAEPTLHAAALRYLAGCPVHQSRRCDRSPDHGGRDCSWYPAGHRGAIEPVWPTSPYLPADQLALH
;
A
#
# COMPACT_ATOMS: atom_id res chain seq x y z
N MET A 1 6.85 26.38 20.62
CA MET A 1 5.40 26.15 20.42
C MET A 1 5.29 25.07 19.35
N ILE A 2 5.10 23.82 19.75
CA ILE A 2 5.04 22.69 18.81
C ILE A 2 3.63 22.68 18.23
N ARG A 3 3.51 22.99 16.94
CA ARG A 3 2.27 22.76 16.20
C ARG A 3 2.10 21.24 16.07
N VAL A 4 1.19 20.68 16.85
CA VAL A 4 0.65 19.35 16.59
C VAL A 4 -0.21 19.51 15.34
N GLU A 5 0.27 19.01 14.19
CA GLU A 5 -0.57 18.94 12.99
C GLU A 5 -1.77 18.03 13.30
N PRO A 6 -3.00 18.43 12.96
CA PRO A 6 -4.19 17.78 13.47
C PRO A 6 -4.38 16.40 12.85
N ALA A 7 -4.86 15.46 13.65
CA ALA A 7 -5.30 14.12 13.27
C ALA A 7 -6.28 14.06 12.07
N ALA A 8 -6.86 15.19 11.67
CA ALA A 8 -7.82 15.30 10.57
C ALA A 8 -7.30 14.85 9.20
N ASP A 9 -5.99 14.86 8.97
CA ASP A 9 -5.41 14.35 7.71
C ASP A 9 -5.38 12.81 7.69
N VAL A 10 -5.11 12.17 8.83
CA VAL A 10 -5.06 10.71 8.93
C VAL A 10 -6.44 10.09 8.74
N ASP A 11 -7.50 10.67 9.29
CA ASP A 11 -8.88 10.19 9.10
C ASP A 11 -9.27 10.21 7.63
N ALA A 12 -8.97 11.32 6.93
CA ALA A 12 -9.26 11.46 5.51
C ALA A 12 -8.46 10.46 4.66
N ILE A 13 -7.20 10.23 5.02
CA ILE A 13 -6.34 9.22 4.39
C ILE A 13 -6.92 7.81 4.59
N LEU A 14 -7.29 7.48 5.83
CA LEU A 14 -7.90 6.18 6.15
C LEU A 14 -9.21 5.99 5.39
N GLN A 15 -10.08 6.99 5.38
CA GLN A 15 -11.34 6.95 4.63
C GLN A 15 -11.10 6.75 3.12
N ALA A 16 -10.15 7.47 2.52
CA ALA A 16 -9.81 7.31 1.10
C ALA A 16 -9.30 5.90 0.80
N GLY A 17 -8.39 5.36 1.61
CA GLY A 17 -7.86 4.02 1.43
C GLY A 17 -8.89 2.91 1.69
N LEU A 18 -9.77 3.09 2.67
CA LEU A 18 -10.87 2.18 2.97
C LEU A 18 -11.96 2.20 1.87
N HIS A 19 -12.27 3.38 1.34
CA HIS A 19 -13.15 3.53 0.17
C HIS A 19 -12.57 2.79 -1.03
N TRP A 20 -11.26 2.96 -1.28
CA TRP A 20 -10.58 2.22 -2.32
C TRP A 20 -10.66 0.70 -2.09
N LEU A 21 -10.31 0.22 -0.89
CA LEU A 21 -10.34 -1.20 -0.57
C LEU A 21 -11.72 -1.83 -0.69
N TYR A 22 -12.78 -1.16 -0.26
CA TYR A 22 -14.09 -1.80 -0.08
C TYR A 22 -15.17 -1.36 -1.07
N GLN A 23 -14.98 -0.26 -1.79
CA GLN A 23 -16.04 0.34 -2.60
C GLN A 23 -15.60 0.65 -4.05
N THR A 24 -14.31 0.58 -4.35
CA THR A 24 -13.82 0.88 -5.71
C THR A 24 -13.84 -0.34 -6.60
N VAL A 25 -14.77 -0.35 -7.55
CA VAL A 25 -14.84 -1.34 -8.62
C VAL A 25 -13.74 -1.08 -9.63
N GLN A 26 -12.96 -2.11 -9.94
CA GLN A 26 -11.92 -2.11 -10.96
C GLN A 26 -12.43 -2.62 -12.31
N PRO A 27 -11.89 -2.11 -13.43
CA PRO A 27 -12.10 -2.72 -14.74
C PRO A 27 -11.66 -4.18 -14.79
N ALA A 28 -12.32 -4.99 -15.62
CA ALA A 28 -12.03 -6.42 -15.74
C ALA A 28 -10.59 -6.73 -16.19
N THR A 29 -9.92 -5.79 -16.85
CA THR A 29 -8.53 -5.90 -17.31
C THR A 29 -7.53 -5.25 -16.36
N ALA A 30 -7.97 -4.66 -15.24
CA ALA A 30 -7.10 -3.99 -14.30
C ALA A 30 -6.10 -4.96 -13.66
N ILE A 31 -4.87 -4.48 -13.49
CA ILE A 31 -3.78 -5.17 -12.81
C ILE A 31 -3.20 -4.21 -11.79
N ILE A 32 -3.23 -4.61 -10.52
CA ILE A 32 -2.76 -3.79 -9.41
C ILE A 32 -1.67 -4.56 -8.69
N ASN A 33 -0.50 -3.93 -8.51
CA ASN A 33 0.46 -4.42 -7.55
C ASN A 33 -0.19 -4.29 -6.16
N PRO A 34 -0.43 -5.37 -5.39
CA PRO A 34 -1.14 -5.29 -4.12
C PRO A 34 -0.47 -4.37 -3.09
N ARG A 35 0.76 -3.96 -3.36
CA ARG A 35 1.54 -3.06 -2.52
C ARG A 35 1.75 -1.68 -3.16
N SER A 36 1.10 -1.27 -4.24
CA SER A 36 1.33 0.07 -4.83
C SER A 36 0.59 1.20 -4.11
N ALA A 37 -0.61 0.94 -3.59
CA ALA A 37 -1.43 1.94 -2.92
C ALA A 37 -0.85 2.34 -1.55
N CYS A 38 -0.02 3.38 -1.51
CA CYS A 38 0.57 3.91 -0.29
C CYS A 38 0.55 5.43 -0.21
N VAL A 39 0.63 5.91 1.03
CA VAL A 39 0.55 7.34 1.37
C VAL A 39 1.41 7.62 2.61
N PRO A 40 2.31 8.61 2.56
CA PRO A 40 3.00 9.11 3.73
C PRO A 40 2.03 9.78 4.70
N VAL A 41 2.08 9.38 5.97
CA VAL A 41 1.28 9.95 7.09
C VAL A 41 2.15 10.64 8.14
N GLY A 42 3.46 10.68 7.90
CA GLY A 42 4.44 11.34 8.74
C GLY A 42 5.79 11.40 8.04
N PRO A 43 6.82 11.99 8.69
CA PRO A 43 8.12 12.23 8.06
C PRO A 43 8.88 10.95 7.68
N ARG A 44 8.53 9.81 8.30
CA ARG A 44 9.15 8.51 8.05
C ARG A 44 8.12 7.37 7.95
N THR A 45 6.83 7.66 8.10
CA THR A 45 5.79 6.63 8.22
C THR A 45 4.92 6.65 6.98
N VAL A 46 4.78 5.48 6.36
CA VAL A 46 3.92 5.24 5.22
C VAL A 46 2.87 4.22 5.60
N LEU A 47 1.62 4.52 5.25
CA LEU A 47 0.55 3.52 5.23
C LEU A 47 0.40 2.97 3.84
N ARG A 48 0.22 1.65 3.74
CA ARG A 48 -0.01 0.96 2.49
C ARG A 48 -1.26 0.10 2.61
N PHE A 49 -2.20 0.31 1.71
CA PHE A 49 -3.49 -0.38 1.68
C PHE A 49 -3.36 -1.56 0.72
N VAL A 50 -3.65 -2.76 1.21
CA VAL A 50 -3.37 -4.02 0.52
C VAL A 50 -4.69 -4.75 0.27
N PRO A 51 -5.13 -4.92 -1.00
CA PRO A 51 -6.38 -5.60 -1.32
C PRO A 51 -6.32 -7.13 -1.20
N SER A 52 -5.12 -7.69 -1.10
CA SER A 52 -4.87 -9.13 -0.93
C SER A 52 -3.65 -9.34 -0.04
N GLY A 53 -3.90 -9.37 1.27
CA GLY A 53 -2.96 -9.61 2.35
C GLY A 53 -2.92 -11.09 2.75
N TRP A 54 -2.67 -11.37 4.02
CA TRP A 54 -2.63 -12.74 4.51
C TRP A 54 -4.03 -13.36 4.56
N ALA A 55 -4.14 -14.64 4.21
CA ALA A 55 -5.41 -15.36 4.15
C ALA A 55 -6.47 -14.66 3.27
N ASP A 56 -6.03 -14.02 2.18
CA ASP A 56 -6.85 -13.31 1.20
C ASP A 56 -7.71 -12.17 1.78
N ARG A 57 -7.30 -11.62 2.93
CA ARG A 57 -7.96 -10.47 3.56
C ARG A 57 -7.38 -9.15 3.07
N ALA A 58 -8.17 -8.08 3.14
CA ALA A 58 -7.62 -6.74 2.98
C ALA A 58 -6.77 -6.39 4.20
N GLY A 59 -5.74 -5.56 4.03
CA GLY A 59 -4.84 -5.18 5.12
C GLY A 59 -4.29 -3.77 4.97
N ILE A 60 -3.73 -3.27 6.06
CA ILE A 60 -2.94 -2.03 6.09
C ILE A 60 -1.55 -2.39 6.61
N ILE A 61 -0.53 -2.02 5.86
CA ILE A 61 0.87 -2.13 6.27
C ILE A 61 1.33 -0.75 6.76
N ILE A 62 1.94 -0.74 7.94
CA ILE A 62 2.69 0.41 8.45
C ILE A 62 4.16 0.17 8.11
N GLU A 63 4.81 1.13 7.47
CA GLU A 63 6.21 1.04 7.07
C GLU A 63 6.97 2.29 7.52
N HIS A 64 8.11 2.09 8.19
CA HIS A 64 9.08 3.13 8.51
C HIS A 64 10.17 3.15 7.44
N LEU A 65 10.25 4.24 6.68
CA LEU A 65 11.23 4.40 5.61
C LEU A 65 12.62 4.70 6.16
N ASP A 66 13.62 4.03 5.58
CA ASP A 66 15.02 4.26 5.87
C ASP A 66 15.57 5.45 5.07
N GLN A 67 16.05 6.49 5.76
CA GLN A 67 16.76 7.62 5.13
C GLN A 67 18.15 7.19 4.62
N ALA A 68 18.71 6.06 5.04
CA ALA A 68 19.95 5.55 4.49
C ALA A 68 19.80 5.02 3.05
N ALA A 69 18.58 4.65 2.64
CA ALA A 69 18.29 4.26 1.26
C ALA A 69 18.51 5.41 0.25
N THR A 70 18.54 6.67 0.71
CA THR A 70 18.87 7.86 -0.10
C THR A 70 20.37 8.16 -0.17
N ARG A 71 21.25 7.21 0.22
CA ARG A 71 22.73 7.29 0.10
C ARG A 71 23.39 8.51 0.78
N VAL A 72 22.79 9.06 1.83
CA VAL A 72 23.46 10.08 2.64
C VAL A 72 24.36 9.37 3.66
N SER A 73 25.68 9.54 3.50
CA SER A 73 26.68 9.03 4.45
C SER A 73 26.37 9.51 5.87
N GLY A 74 26.16 8.58 6.81
CA GLY A 74 25.85 8.88 8.22
C GLY A 74 24.36 8.86 8.58
N ALA A 75 23.49 8.40 7.68
CA ALA A 75 22.07 8.26 7.96
C ALA A 75 21.78 7.21 9.06
N GLU A 76 20.87 7.56 9.96
CA GLU A 76 20.39 6.70 11.03
C GLU A 76 19.44 5.63 10.47
N LEU A 77 19.61 4.38 10.89
CA LEU A 77 18.69 3.29 10.52
C LEU A 77 17.26 3.64 10.94
N ALA A 78 16.28 3.29 10.12
CA ALA A 78 14.88 3.47 10.47
C ALA A 78 14.55 2.79 11.81
N ALA A 79 13.88 3.54 12.69
CA ALA A 79 13.38 3.01 13.95
C ALA A 79 12.32 1.92 13.68
N PRO A 80 12.32 0.80 14.43
CA PRO A 80 11.28 -0.21 14.33
C PRO A 80 9.88 0.38 14.53
N VAL A 81 8.89 -0.19 13.86
CA VAL A 81 7.49 0.09 14.15
C VAL A 81 7.17 -0.50 15.53
N THR A 82 6.59 0.33 16.39
CA THR A 82 6.26 -0.04 17.77
C THR A 82 4.90 -0.73 17.85
N LEU A 83 4.70 -1.53 18.90
CA LEU A 83 3.38 -2.10 19.20
C LEU A 83 2.35 -1.01 19.52
N GLY A 84 2.79 0.12 20.10
CA GLY A 84 1.94 1.27 20.41
C GLY A 84 1.31 1.85 19.14
N GLU A 85 2.12 2.16 18.12
CA GLU A 85 1.64 2.69 16.83
C GLU A 85 0.62 1.76 16.16
N VAL A 86 0.87 0.45 16.19
CA VAL A 86 -0.04 -0.56 15.63
C VAL A 86 -1.35 -0.61 16.42
N THR A 87 -1.27 -0.52 17.75
CA THR A 87 -2.44 -0.54 18.63
C THR A 87 -3.28 0.72 18.46
N ASP A 88 -2.63 1.88 18.33
CA ASP A 88 -3.28 3.17 18.12
C ASP A 88 -4.01 3.17 16.78
N LEU A 89 -3.36 2.73 15.70
CA LEU A 89 -3.99 2.62 14.39
C LEU A 89 -5.14 1.60 14.39
N ALA A 90 -4.97 0.43 15.00
CA ALA A 90 -6.03 -0.57 15.12
C ALA A 90 -7.23 -0.05 15.93
N THR A 91 -6.99 0.74 16.97
CA THR A 91 -8.04 1.39 17.76
C THR A 91 -8.74 2.46 16.93
N HIS A 92 -7.99 3.26 16.18
CA HIS A 92 -8.54 4.25 15.25
C HIS A 92 -9.47 3.59 14.21
N LEU A 93 -9.03 2.51 13.57
CA LEU A 93 -9.86 1.75 12.62
C LEU A 93 -11.18 1.28 13.23
N ARG A 94 -11.19 0.84 14.49
CA ARG A 94 -12.42 0.47 15.20
C ARG A 94 -13.33 1.67 15.43
N PHE A 95 -12.81 2.85 15.72
CA PHE A 95 -13.61 4.09 15.79
C PHE A 95 -14.27 4.44 14.45
N LEU A 96 -13.62 4.10 13.33
CA LEU A 96 -14.19 4.20 11.97
C LEU A 96 -15.11 3.03 11.60
N ASN A 97 -15.51 2.20 12.57
CA ASN A 97 -16.33 0.99 12.37
C ASN A 97 -15.69 -0.06 11.43
N VAL A 98 -14.36 -0.09 11.33
CA VAL A 98 -13.63 -1.11 10.59
C VAL A 98 -13.18 -2.21 11.56
N ALA A 99 -13.64 -3.44 11.29
CA ALA A 99 -13.24 -4.59 12.09
C ALA A 99 -11.81 -5.05 11.73
N VAL A 100 -10.94 -5.11 12.73
CA VAL A 100 -9.58 -5.65 12.64
C VAL A 100 -9.60 -7.13 13.00
N ALA A 101 -9.06 -7.99 12.14
CA ALA A 101 -8.95 -9.42 12.37
C ALA A 101 -7.69 -9.80 13.15
N GLU A 102 -6.54 -9.25 12.74
CA GLU A 102 -5.25 -9.58 13.34
C GLU A 102 -4.29 -8.40 13.21
N THR A 103 -3.36 -8.27 14.15
CA THR A 103 -2.22 -7.34 14.05
C THR A 103 -0.92 -8.11 14.21
N ARG A 104 0.06 -7.84 13.35
CA ARG A 104 1.40 -8.44 13.41
C ARG A 104 2.45 -7.36 13.50
N CYS A 105 3.20 -7.39 14.60
CA CYS A 105 4.32 -6.50 14.87
C CYS A 105 5.35 -7.25 15.71
N THR A 106 6.60 -7.30 15.26
CA THR A 106 7.68 -7.98 16.01
C THR A 106 8.43 -7.03 16.94
N GLY A 107 8.17 -5.71 16.87
CA GLY A 107 8.88 -4.66 17.62
C GLY A 107 10.34 -4.43 17.17
N THR A 108 10.83 -5.22 16.22
CA THR A 108 12.20 -5.14 15.68
C THR A 108 12.24 -4.86 14.19
N ALA A 109 11.11 -5.01 13.49
CA ALA A 109 10.99 -4.72 12.07
C ALA A 109 10.54 -3.26 11.85
N VAL A 110 10.96 -2.70 10.73
CA VAL A 110 10.48 -1.40 10.21
C VAL A 110 9.10 -1.50 9.56
N VAL A 111 8.44 -2.66 9.69
CA VAL A 111 7.13 -2.94 9.09
C VAL A 111 6.24 -3.63 10.11
N ALA A 112 4.98 -3.22 10.16
CA ALA A 112 3.91 -3.94 10.86
C ALA A 112 2.69 -4.09 9.95
N THR A 113 1.81 -5.03 10.25
CA THR A 113 0.63 -5.34 9.44
C THR A 113 -0.62 -5.40 10.29
N ILE A 114 -1.70 -4.81 9.80
CA ILE A 114 -3.05 -4.90 10.36
C ILE A 114 -3.93 -5.57 9.30
N GLU A 115 -4.36 -6.79 9.58
CA GLU A 115 -5.31 -7.52 8.73
C GLU A 115 -6.74 -7.12 9.10
N LEU A 116 -7.54 -6.78 8.10
CA LEU A 116 -8.92 -6.37 8.26
C LEU A 116 -9.85 -7.59 8.16
N ALA A 117 -11.01 -7.54 8.81
CA ALA A 117 -11.94 -8.67 8.84
C ALA A 117 -12.65 -8.88 7.50
N ALA A 118 -12.93 -7.81 6.76
CA ALA A 118 -13.55 -7.89 5.45
C ALA A 118 -12.50 -8.08 4.34
N ALA A 119 -12.85 -8.87 3.32
CA ALA A 119 -12.11 -8.88 2.07
C ALA A 119 -12.30 -7.56 1.32
N ALA A 120 -11.36 -7.24 0.43
CA ALA A 120 -11.48 -6.09 -0.47
C ALA A 120 -12.67 -6.27 -1.43
N GLU A 121 -13.03 -5.20 -2.13
CA GLU A 121 -13.97 -5.22 -3.25
C GLU A 121 -13.54 -6.34 -4.25
N PRO A 122 -14.47 -7.22 -4.68
CA PRO A 122 -14.11 -8.41 -5.45
C PRO A 122 -13.31 -8.15 -6.73
N THR A 123 -13.61 -7.10 -7.49
CA THR A 123 -12.89 -6.78 -8.73
C THR A 123 -11.50 -6.20 -8.46
N LEU A 124 -11.33 -5.45 -7.36
CA LEU A 124 -10.04 -4.99 -6.84
C LEU A 124 -9.17 -6.17 -6.37
N HIS A 125 -9.75 -7.09 -5.59
CA HIS A 125 -9.07 -8.31 -5.21
C HIS A 125 -8.64 -9.14 -6.44
N ALA A 126 -9.53 -9.28 -7.43
CA ALA A 126 -9.20 -9.96 -8.69
C ALA A 126 -8.06 -9.27 -9.47
N ALA A 127 -8.01 -7.93 -9.50
CA ALA A 127 -6.92 -7.18 -10.12
C ALA A 127 -5.56 -7.43 -9.43
N ALA A 128 -5.56 -7.51 -8.10
CA ALA A 128 -4.40 -7.90 -7.31
C ALA A 128 -3.95 -9.35 -7.59
N LEU A 129 -4.89 -10.29 -7.68
CA LEU A 129 -4.59 -11.68 -8.03
C LEU A 129 -4.02 -11.83 -9.45
N ARG A 130 -4.49 -11.04 -10.43
CA ARG A 130 -3.90 -11.02 -11.79
C ARG A 130 -2.43 -10.61 -11.75
N TYR A 131 -2.07 -9.61 -10.95
CA TYR A 131 -0.67 -9.24 -10.75
C TYR A 131 0.14 -10.39 -10.14
N LEU A 132 -0.39 -11.03 -9.09
CA LEU A 132 0.30 -12.12 -8.39
C LEU A 132 0.50 -13.37 -9.26
N ALA A 133 -0.47 -13.69 -10.11
CA ALA A 133 -0.40 -14.75 -11.11
C ALA A 133 0.66 -14.48 -12.19
N GLY A 134 0.97 -13.20 -12.44
CA GLY A 134 1.93 -12.79 -13.45
C GLY A 134 1.35 -12.80 -14.86
N CYS A 135 2.15 -12.35 -15.82
CA CYS A 135 1.75 -12.25 -17.21
C CYS A 135 1.37 -13.63 -17.77
N PRO A 136 0.20 -13.80 -18.40
CA PRO A 136 -0.22 -15.09 -18.93
C PRO A 136 0.68 -15.61 -20.06
N VAL A 137 1.39 -14.71 -20.76
CA VAL A 137 2.31 -15.05 -21.85
C VAL A 137 3.68 -15.47 -21.32
N HIS A 138 4.22 -14.68 -20.38
CA HIS A 138 5.59 -14.84 -19.89
C HIS A 138 5.70 -15.55 -18.54
N GLN A 139 4.57 -15.88 -17.92
CA GLN A 139 4.44 -16.51 -16.60
C GLN A 139 5.31 -15.83 -15.52
N SER A 140 5.43 -14.51 -15.62
CA SER A 140 6.29 -13.67 -14.78
C SER A 140 5.57 -12.36 -14.45
N ARG A 141 5.79 -11.85 -13.24
CA ARG A 141 5.34 -10.50 -12.84
C ARG A 141 6.16 -9.39 -13.48
N ARG A 142 7.34 -9.72 -14.01
CA ARG A 142 8.26 -8.81 -14.70
C ARG A 142 8.49 -9.31 -16.10
N CYS A 143 7.94 -8.60 -17.08
CA CYS A 143 8.07 -8.98 -18.48
C CYS A 143 9.35 -8.40 -19.13
N ASP A 144 9.95 -7.37 -18.55
CA ASP A 144 11.06 -6.60 -19.10
C ASP A 144 12.42 -7.33 -19.18
N ARG A 145 12.57 -8.50 -18.54
CA ARG A 145 13.90 -9.05 -18.22
C ARG A 145 14.58 -9.94 -19.27
N SER A 146 13.91 -10.43 -20.33
CA SER A 146 14.62 -11.21 -21.35
C SER A 146 14.07 -11.08 -22.78
N PRO A 147 14.92 -10.78 -23.79
CA PRO A 147 14.54 -10.88 -25.21
C PRO A 147 14.12 -12.29 -25.62
N ASP A 148 14.68 -13.33 -25.00
CA ASP A 148 14.56 -14.72 -25.46
C ASP A 148 13.17 -15.32 -25.19
N HIS A 149 12.34 -14.60 -24.43
CA HIS A 149 10.96 -14.97 -24.15
C HIS A 149 9.94 -13.97 -24.71
N GLY A 150 10.37 -13.00 -25.54
CA GLY A 150 9.45 -11.99 -26.10
C GLY A 150 8.97 -10.94 -25.09
N GLY A 151 9.69 -10.79 -23.97
CA GLY A 151 9.25 -9.96 -22.85
C GLY A 151 9.44 -8.45 -23.03
N ARG A 152 10.37 -8.03 -23.90
CA ARG A 152 10.49 -6.61 -24.28
C ARG A 152 9.19 -6.16 -24.95
N ASP A 153 8.69 -5.00 -24.53
CA ASP A 153 7.45 -4.38 -25.03
C ASP A 153 6.14 -5.12 -24.70
N CYS A 154 6.16 -6.08 -23.77
CA CYS A 154 4.93 -6.67 -23.26
C CYS A 154 4.07 -5.60 -22.57
N SER A 155 2.92 -5.29 -23.18
CA SER A 155 2.01 -4.25 -22.70
C SER A 155 1.08 -4.72 -21.58
N TRP A 156 1.09 -6.01 -21.22
CA TRP A 156 0.15 -6.60 -20.27
C TRP A 156 0.08 -5.81 -18.95
N TYR A 157 1.22 -5.66 -18.24
CA TYR A 157 1.25 -4.92 -16.97
C TYR A 157 1.01 -3.42 -17.19
N PRO A 158 1.73 -2.70 -18.08
CA PRO A 158 1.49 -1.26 -18.26
C PRO A 158 0.06 -0.90 -18.70
N ALA A 159 -0.59 -1.72 -19.53
CA ALA A 159 -1.96 -1.50 -19.97
C ALA A 159 -2.96 -1.77 -18.84
N GLY A 160 -2.79 -2.88 -18.10
CA GLY A 160 -3.66 -3.19 -16.97
C GLY A 160 -3.51 -2.22 -15.80
N HIS A 161 -2.29 -1.76 -15.52
CA HIS A 161 -2.01 -0.76 -14.49
C HIS A 161 -2.60 0.61 -14.86
N ARG A 162 -2.43 1.07 -16.11
CA ARG A 162 -3.05 2.34 -16.55
C ARG A 162 -4.58 2.32 -16.51
N GLY A 163 -5.19 1.15 -16.66
CA GLY A 163 -6.63 0.98 -16.53
C GLY A 163 -7.11 0.81 -15.08
N ALA A 164 -6.21 0.68 -14.11
CA ALA A 164 -6.58 0.54 -12.71
C ALA A 164 -7.04 1.88 -12.13
N ILE A 165 -8.01 1.82 -11.22
CA ILE A 165 -8.45 2.98 -10.44
C ILE A 165 -7.66 2.96 -9.13
N GLU A 166 -6.81 3.96 -8.94
CA GLU A 166 -6.00 4.15 -7.73
C GLU A 166 -6.76 4.96 -6.67
N PRO A 167 -6.40 4.84 -5.37
CA PRO A 167 -6.97 5.68 -4.33
C PRO A 167 -6.63 7.15 -4.58
N VAL A 168 -7.61 8.03 -4.37
CA VAL A 168 -7.39 9.48 -4.40
C VAL A 168 -7.07 9.92 -2.99
N TRP A 169 -5.80 10.17 -2.71
CA TRP A 169 -5.36 10.63 -1.40
C TRP A 169 -5.75 12.10 -1.18
N PRO A 170 -6.18 12.49 0.04
CA PRO A 170 -6.21 13.90 0.41
C PRO A 170 -4.78 14.46 0.40
N THR A 171 -4.65 15.79 0.39
CA THR A 171 -3.35 16.45 0.41
C THR A 171 -2.61 16.15 1.72
N SER A 172 -1.72 15.17 1.70
CA SER A 172 -0.78 14.93 2.80
C SER A 172 0.38 15.94 2.71
N PRO A 173 0.74 16.64 3.79
CA PRO A 173 1.92 17.51 3.81
C PRO A 173 3.23 16.70 3.70
N TYR A 174 3.13 15.37 3.79
CA TYR A 174 4.25 14.43 3.68
C TYR A 174 4.33 13.76 2.30
N LEU A 175 3.43 14.05 1.36
CA LEU A 175 3.57 13.67 -0.06
C LEU A 175 4.48 14.69 -0.76
N PRO A 176 5.75 14.38 -1.05
CA PRO A 176 6.52 15.26 -1.92
C PRO A 176 5.96 15.15 -3.35
N ALA A 177 5.87 16.27 -4.05
CA ALA A 177 5.20 16.41 -5.35
C ALA A 177 5.77 15.52 -6.48
N ASP A 178 6.91 14.87 -6.24
CA ASP A 178 7.72 14.10 -7.18
C ASP A 178 7.66 12.57 -6.97
N GLN A 179 6.96 12.05 -5.95
CA GLN A 179 6.80 10.60 -5.74
C GLN A 179 5.55 9.95 -6.38
N LEU A 180 4.77 10.69 -7.16
CA LEU A 180 3.61 10.15 -7.89
C LEU A 180 3.97 9.20 -9.06
N ALA A 181 5.25 8.93 -9.35
CA ALA A 181 5.66 8.30 -10.62
C ALA A 181 6.81 7.29 -10.52
N LEU A 182 6.84 6.43 -9.50
CA LEU A 182 7.77 5.30 -9.50
C LEU A 182 7.09 4.04 -8.96
N HIS A 183 6.32 3.35 -9.80
CA HIS A 183 6.24 1.87 -9.88
C HIS A 183 5.54 1.42 -11.16
#